data_AF-A0A8C0QLD6-F1
#
_entry.id   AF-A0A8C0QLD6-F1
#
_cell.length_a   1.000
_cell.length_b   1.000
_cell.length_c   1.000
_cell.angle_alpha   90.00
_cell.angle_beta   90.00
_cell.angle_gamma   90.00
#
_symmetry.space_group_name_H-M   'P 1'
#
loop_
_entity.id
_entity.type
_entity.pdbx_description
1 polymer ?
#
loop_
_entity_poly.entity_id
_entity_poly.type
_entity_poly.pdbx_seq_one_letter_code
_entity_poly.pdbx_strand_id
1 'polypeptide(L)'
;CALEPKRAAPEGAPGRRAEDTPEKNISKRDAFGVHQLASLLMELDPSDEASQILCADALYQLDRVEEAHRILLVALSRNPQRSPILARLALLQLKKGFLYDGTQLLKKVIQIGDTSCLLLIMDIFKDEDRKLMQRHCHSRAMTILKNKQGDTYVKEAIANLSFAIIASGGYAEESLLTRARCYGHLGQKKTAIFDFNAILKEDPRNIQALSGRGFIYLALNQQKEAVQDLTSALKEDAAVVIPEILSLKHEAQVLITQWLLDHCRTVLTKLVADKDLPKEETLKDLIVIGGSLIKINSKEVRCHILYTDILIAGGKYEDALLHLQGSFGQAIADKSANARLAVLQMKRRNMLPAAHSLSILAEKGHGELGFLLNFLDAKQRQNLSQVAAQEGNALIKDHHYETALNYYSLAILTSNNNPRYLRQRAACLMHLKEYGQALKDVDKVIQKHESHGLRAQVEDHCSKGQILLSLADVEAAVKQYIQALQLDQSLALCGITNGPGRKILAQTFHQIAQHYFEIPRYEEAWKTVAYGLIIDTNNNELKKLKTRIKREASGCSVH
;
A
#
# COMPACT_ATOMS: atom_id res chain seq x y z
N CYS A 1 -6.65 42.82 -18.08
CA CYS A 1 -7.79 43.70 -18.45
C CYS A 1 -7.70 43.95 -19.95
N ALA A 2 -8.64 43.68 -20.84
CA ALA A 2 -10.02 43.18 -20.79
C ALA A 2 -10.31 42.60 -22.21
N LEU A 3 -10.89 41.40 -22.29
CA LEU A 3 -12.25 41.13 -22.79
C LEU A 3 -12.50 41.35 -24.30
N GLU A 4 -12.61 40.21 -25.00
CA GLU A 4 -13.44 39.79 -26.16
C GLU A 4 -14.77 40.57 -26.45
N PRO A 5 -15.64 40.16 -27.41
CA PRO A 5 -15.52 39.66 -28.80
C PRO A 5 -16.53 40.35 -29.76
N LYS A 6 -16.56 39.98 -31.06
CA LYS A 6 -17.77 40.13 -31.91
C LYS A 6 -18.00 38.91 -32.83
N ARG A 7 -19.11 38.19 -32.56
CA ARG A 7 -19.94 37.45 -33.54
C ARG A 7 -20.69 38.50 -34.41
N ALA A 8 -21.23 38.26 -35.61
CA ALA A 8 -21.93 37.10 -36.18
C ALA A 8 -21.98 37.18 -37.73
N ALA A 9 -22.37 36.05 -38.35
CA ALA A 9 -22.59 35.82 -39.78
C ALA A 9 -23.79 36.58 -40.39
N PRO A 10 -24.05 36.44 -41.71
CA PRO A 10 -25.14 35.53 -42.11
C PRO A 10 -24.92 34.70 -43.40
N GLU A 11 -25.80 33.71 -43.56
CA GLU A 11 -25.87 32.59 -44.53
C GLU A 11 -26.33 32.96 -45.96
N GLY A 12 -26.09 32.09 -46.96
CA GLY A 12 -27.01 31.91 -48.10
C GLY A 12 -26.49 31.49 -49.49
N ALA A 13 -26.16 30.19 -49.67
CA ALA A 13 -26.30 29.34 -50.89
C ALA A 13 -25.54 29.66 -52.23
N PRO A 14 -25.51 28.73 -53.23
CA PRO A 14 -25.16 27.31 -53.21
C PRO A 14 -24.07 26.93 -54.26
N GLY A 15 -23.43 25.77 -54.08
CA GLY A 15 -22.79 24.99 -55.17
C GLY A 15 -21.54 25.58 -55.83
N ARG A 16 -20.35 25.23 -55.31
CA ARG A 16 -19.12 25.19 -56.13
C ARG A 16 -18.38 23.89 -55.90
N ARG A 17 -18.02 23.30 -57.04
CA ARG A 17 -17.24 22.08 -57.22
C ARG A 17 -16.00 22.10 -56.33
N ALA A 18 -15.67 20.93 -55.78
CA ALA A 18 -14.45 20.67 -55.03
C ALA A 18 -13.22 21.28 -55.75
N GLU A 19 -12.63 22.31 -55.13
CA GLU A 19 -11.40 22.91 -55.61
C GLU A 19 -10.22 22.00 -55.24
N ASP A 20 -9.54 21.51 -56.27
CA ASP A 20 -8.25 20.81 -56.17
C ASP A 20 -7.19 21.76 -55.59
N THR A 21 -6.75 21.48 -54.37
CA THR A 21 -5.69 22.21 -53.67
C THR A 21 -4.33 22.10 -54.41
N PRO A 22 -3.52 23.17 -54.48
CA PRO A 22 -2.25 23.19 -55.22
C PRO A 22 -1.23 22.12 -54.78
N GLU A 23 -1.24 21.69 -53.51
CA GLU A 23 -0.40 20.59 -53.01
C GLU A 23 -0.71 19.22 -53.66
N LYS A 24 -1.99 18.94 -53.96
CA LYS A 24 -2.39 17.71 -54.68
C LYS A 24 -1.90 17.70 -56.13
N ASN A 25 -1.83 18.87 -56.76
CA ASN A 25 -1.35 19.01 -58.14
C ASN A 25 0.16 18.86 -58.25
N ILE A 26 0.92 19.23 -57.22
CA ILE A 26 2.37 19.03 -57.14
C ILE A 26 2.68 17.54 -56.92
N SER A 27 2.03 16.89 -55.95
CA SER A 27 2.20 15.45 -55.69
C SER A 27 1.85 14.55 -56.90
N LYS A 28 0.79 14.89 -57.66
CA LYS A 28 0.44 14.17 -58.90
C LYS A 28 1.46 14.37 -60.03
N ARG A 29 2.03 15.58 -60.15
CA ARG A 29 3.08 15.85 -61.15
C ARG A 29 4.36 15.08 -60.83
N ASP A 30 4.73 15.01 -59.55
CA ASP A 30 5.89 14.23 -59.11
C ASP A 30 5.67 12.73 -59.34
N ALA A 31 4.49 12.20 -59.02
CA ALA A 31 4.14 10.79 -59.29
C ALA A 31 4.19 10.44 -60.78
N PHE A 32 3.78 11.34 -61.67
CA PHE A 32 3.86 11.13 -63.12
C PHE A 32 5.31 11.08 -63.61
N GLY A 33 6.18 11.98 -63.13
CA GLY A 33 7.61 11.96 -63.44
C GLY A 33 8.30 10.69 -62.94
N VAL A 34 7.99 10.26 -61.71
CA VAL A 34 8.48 9.00 -61.14
C VAL A 34 8.01 7.81 -61.98
N HIS A 35 6.75 7.79 -62.42
CA HIS A 35 6.23 6.71 -63.27
C HIS A 35 6.97 6.62 -64.62
N GLN A 36 7.24 7.75 -65.28
CA GLN A 36 7.98 7.77 -66.55
C GLN A 36 9.39 7.20 -66.37
N LEU A 37 10.11 7.64 -65.34
CA LEU A 37 11.45 7.14 -65.04
C LEU A 37 11.44 5.65 -64.68
N ALA A 38 10.49 5.21 -63.84
CA ALA A 38 10.36 3.80 -63.47
C ALA A 38 10.06 2.90 -64.68
N SER A 39 9.24 3.39 -65.61
CA SER A 39 8.88 2.66 -66.84
C SER A 39 10.10 2.49 -67.74
N LEU A 40 10.91 3.55 -67.91
CA LEU A 40 12.17 3.47 -68.66
C LEU A 40 13.15 2.49 -68.01
N LEU A 41 13.27 2.49 -66.68
CA LEU A 41 14.12 1.53 -65.97
C LEU A 41 13.64 0.09 -66.15
N MET A 42 12.32 -0.14 -66.16
CA MET A 42 11.75 -1.46 -66.46
C MET A 42 11.93 -1.89 -67.93
N GLU A 43 12.03 -0.96 -68.88
CA GLU A 43 12.37 -1.29 -70.27
C GLU A 43 13.85 -1.69 -70.41
N LEU A 44 14.73 -1.02 -69.67
CA LEU A 44 16.17 -1.30 -69.65
C LEU A 44 16.49 -2.62 -68.95
N ASP A 45 15.88 -2.85 -67.80
CA ASP A 45 15.98 -4.11 -67.07
C ASP A 45 14.60 -4.55 -66.58
N PRO A 46 13.90 -5.39 -67.36
CA PRO A 46 12.61 -5.94 -66.95
C PRO A 46 12.72 -6.77 -65.68
N SER A 47 13.90 -7.27 -65.32
CA SER A 47 14.16 -8.14 -64.17
C SER A 47 14.35 -7.39 -62.86
N ASP A 48 14.57 -6.08 -62.90
CA ASP A 48 14.78 -5.27 -61.70
C ASP A 48 13.51 -5.09 -60.86
N GLU A 49 13.52 -5.68 -59.68
CA GLU A 49 12.42 -5.66 -58.71
C GLU A 49 12.18 -4.24 -58.15
N ALA A 50 13.25 -3.46 -57.95
CA ALA A 50 13.14 -2.12 -57.37
C ALA A 50 12.38 -1.17 -58.31
N SER A 51 12.72 -1.21 -59.61
CA SER A 51 12.02 -0.44 -60.65
C SER A 51 10.56 -0.85 -60.79
N GLN A 52 10.25 -2.15 -60.70
CA GLN A 52 8.86 -2.65 -60.72
C GLN A 52 8.03 -2.15 -59.54
N ILE A 53 8.58 -2.18 -58.33
CA ILE A 53 7.93 -1.67 -57.13
C ILE A 53 7.70 -0.15 -57.25
N LEU A 54 8.73 0.60 -57.68
CA LEU A 54 8.64 2.05 -57.87
C LEU A 54 7.55 2.42 -58.91
N CYS A 55 7.48 1.67 -60.00
CA CYS A 55 6.48 1.88 -61.05
C CYS A 55 5.06 1.60 -60.53
N ALA A 56 4.88 0.51 -59.78
CA ALA A 56 3.59 0.17 -59.17
C ALA A 56 3.14 1.22 -58.15
N ASP A 57 4.04 1.72 -57.31
CA ASP A 57 3.77 2.76 -56.33
C ASP A 57 3.35 4.08 -57.01
N ALA A 58 4.04 4.47 -58.09
CA ALA A 58 3.68 5.65 -58.89
C ALA A 58 2.32 5.49 -59.59
N LEU A 59 2.04 4.32 -60.18
CA LEU A 59 0.73 4.02 -60.78
C LEU A 59 -0.40 4.07 -59.75
N TYR A 60 -0.15 3.58 -58.54
CA TYR A 60 -1.10 3.68 -57.44
C TYR A 60 -1.42 5.15 -57.09
N GLN A 61 -0.40 6.03 -57.00
CA GLN A 61 -0.63 7.46 -56.75
C GLN A 61 -1.49 8.12 -57.84
N LEU A 62 -1.32 7.67 -59.08
CA LEU A 62 -2.08 8.11 -60.25
C LEU A 62 -3.49 7.45 -60.34
N ASP A 63 -3.93 6.73 -59.31
CA ASP A 63 -5.20 5.99 -59.25
C ASP A 63 -5.37 4.89 -60.30
N ARG A 64 -4.27 4.43 -60.92
CA ARG A 64 -4.23 3.31 -61.88
C ARG A 64 -4.00 1.97 -61.17
N VAL A 65 -4.91 1.64 -60.25
CA VAL A 65 -4.82 0.49 -59.33
C VAL A 65 -4.70 -0.86 -60.06
N GLU A 66 -5.41 -1.05 -61.17
CA GLU A 66 -5.37 -2.31 -61.94
C GLU A 66 -4.02 -2.57 -62.61
N GLU A 67 -3.33 -1.51 -63.00
CA GLU A 67 -2.02 -1.62 -63.64
C GLU A 67 -0.92 -1.84 -62.61
N ALA A 68 -0.96 -1.10 -61.49
CA ALA A 68 -0.10 -1.35 -60.35
C ALA A 68 -0.20 -2.80 -59.86
N HIS A 69 -1.43 -3.33 -59.81
CA HIS A 69 -1.68 -4.72 -59.43
C HIS A 69 -1.04 -5.73 -60.41
N ARG A 70 -1.17 -5.50 -61.73
CA ARG A 70 -0.57 -6.36 -62.75
C ARG A 70 0.96 -6.39 -62.67
N ILE A 71 1.60 -5.24 -62.50
CA ILE A 71 3.06 -5.16 -62.35
C ILE A 71 3.53 -5.94 -61.13
N LEU A 72 2.86 -5.77 -59.99
CA LEU A 72 3.22 -6.48 -58.76
C LEU A 72 2.97 -7.99 -58.84
N LEU A 73 1.97 -8.46 -59.60
CA LEU A 73 1.77 -9.90 -59.84
C LEU A 73 2.92 -10.49 -60.67
N VAL A 74 3.38 -9.77 -61.70
CA VAL A 74 4.55 -10.18 -62.49
C VAL A 74 5.79 -10.25 -61.59
N ALA A 75 6.02 -9.23 -60.75
CA ALA A 75 7.10 -9.22 -59.77
C ALA A 75 7.02 -10.41 -58.80
N LEU A 76 5.84 -10.69 -58.26
CA LEU A 76 5.61 -11.81 -57.33
C LEU A 76 5.84 -13.18 -57.99
N SER A 77 5.49 -13.34 -59.28
CA SER A 77 5.69 -14.61 -60.00
C SER A 77 7.16 -15.03 -60.07
N ARG A 78 8.08 -14.05 -60.07
CA ARG A 78 9.51 -14.28 -60.10
C ARG A 78 10.10 -14.52 -58.71
N ASN A 79 9.52 -13.89 -57.68
CA ASN A 79 9.94 -14.10 -56.30
C ASN A 79 8.73 -14.19 -55.33
N PRO A 80 8.17 -15.40 -55.12
CA PRO A 80 6.91 -15.60 -54.41
C PRO A 80 6.93 -15.27 -52.90
N GLN A 81 8.12 -15.06 -52.33
CA GLN A 81 8.33 -14.88 -50.88
C GLN A 81 8.71 -13.44 -50.50
N ARG A 82 8.51 -12.46 -51.40
CA ARG A 82 8.87 -11.06 -51.15
C ARG A 82 7.80 -10.32 -50.36
N SER A 83 8.07 -10.05 -49.09
CA SER A 83 7.19 -9.28 -48.20
C SER A 83 6.77 -7.90 -48.73
N PRO A 84 7.67 -7.07 -49.33
CA PRO A 84 7.27 -5.74 -49.82
C PRO A 84 6.24 -5.79 -50.95
N ILE A 85 6.31 -6.81 -51.81
CA ILE A 85 5.38 -7.02 -52.92
C ILE A 85 4.05 -7.58 -52.40
N LEU A 86 4.12 -8.58 -51.52
CA LEU A 86 2.94 -9.20 -50.91
C LEU A 86 2.11 -8.18 -50.12
N ALA A 87 2.75 -7.31 -49.34
CA ALA A 87 2.07 -6.28 -48.56
C ALA A 87 1.37 -5.24 -49.45
N ARG A 88 2.01 -4.79 -50.54
CA ARG A 88 1.38 -3.90 -51.53
C ARG A 88 0.20 -4.56 -52.22
N LEU A 89 0.37 -5.80 -52.68
CA LEU A 89 -0.72 -6.56 -53.31
C LEU A 89 -1.89 -6.75 -52.35
N ALA A 90 -1.64 -7.03 -51.07
CA ALA A 90 -2.68 -7.17 -50.07
C ALA A 90 -3.49 -5.87 -49.97
N LEU A 91 -2.81 -4.72 -49.88
CA LEU A 91 -3.45 -3.42 -49.78
C LEU A 91 -4.28 -3.06 -51.02
N LEU A 92 -3.75 -3.34 -52.22
CA LEU A 92 -4.50 -3.17 -53.47
C LEU A 92 -5.72 -4.09 -53.53
N GLN A 93 -5.62 -5.34 -53.07
CA GLN A 93 -6.77 -6.25 -53.03
C GLN A 93 -7.83 -5.80 -52.04
N LEU A 94 -7.43 -5.29 -50.86
CA LEU A 94 -8.36 -4.70 -49.90
C LEU A 94 -9.08 -3.50 -50.51
N LYS A 95 -8.35 -2.60 -51.19
CA LYS A 95 -8.93 -1.44 -51.89
C LYS A 95 -9.97 -1.84 -52.95
N LYS A 96 -9.73 -2.94 -53.66
CA LYS A 96 -10.66 -3.49 -54.65
C LYS A 96 -11.88 -4.23 -54.04
N GLY A 97 -11.89 -4.47 -52.73
CA GLY A 97 -12.94 -5.21 -52.04
C GLY A 97 -12.72 -6.72 -51.95
N PHE A 98 -11.59 -7.24 -52.44
CA PHE A 98 -11.24 -8.67 -52.37
C PHE A 98 -10.60 -9.01 -51.00
N LEU A 99 -11.43 -8.99 -49.95
CA LEU A 99 -10.99 -9.16 -48.56
C LEU A 99 -10.29 -10.50 -48.30
N TYR A 100 -10.79 -11.59 -48.90
CA TYR A 100 -10.21 -12.93 -48.72
C TYR A 100 -8.78 -13.00 -49.30
N ASP A 101 -8.58 -12.52 -50.52
CA ASP A 101 -7.27 -12.54 -51.19
C ASP A 101 -6.27 -11.64 -50.47
N GLY A 102 -6.71 -10.44 -50.06
CA GLY A 102 -5.92 -9.56 -49.21
C GLY A 102 -5.47 -10.25 -47.92
N THR A 103 -6.37 -10.97 -47.25
CA THR A 103 -6.02 -11.73 -46.04
C THR A 103 -5.04 -12.88 -46.31
N GLN A 104 -5.17 -13.62 -47.42
CA GLN A 104 -4.23 -14.69 -47.74
C GLN A 104 -2.82 -14.14 -48.01
N LEU A 105 -2.73 -12.98 -48.67
CA LEU A 105 -1.46 -12.29 -48.90
C LEU A 105 -0.82 -11.82 -47.59
N LEU A 106 -1.59 -11.18 -46.70
CA LEU A 106 -1.09 -10.80 -45.36
C LEU A 106 -0.64 -12.02 -44.56
N LYS A 107 -1.37 -13.13 -44.64
CA LYS A 107 -0.97 -14.38 -43.97
C LYS A 107 0.38 -14.90 -44.47
N LYS A 108 0.67 -14.79 -45.77
CA LYS A 108 2.01 -15.12 -46.31
C LYS A 108 3.07 -14.18 -45.75
N VAL A 109 2.82 -12.87 -45.67
CA VAL A 109 3.75 -11.91 -45.04
C VAL A 109 4.05 -12.30 -43.60
N ILE A 110 3.03 -12.69 -42.82
CA ILE A 110 3.20 -13.16 -41.43
C ILE A 110 4.09 -14.42 -41.38
N GLN A 111 3.88 -15.38 -42.29
CA GLN A 111 4.67 -16.61 -42.34
C GLN A 111 6.14 -16.36 -42.69
N ILE A 112 6.43 -15.37 -43.52
CA ILE A 112 7.79 -14.95 -43.88
C ILE A 112 8.46 -14.24 -42.69
N GLY A 113 7.69 -13.48 -41.91
CA GLY A 113 8.16 -12.80 -40.69
C GLY A 113 8.87 -11.46 -40.92
N ASP A 114 9.07 -11.04 -42.17
CA ASP A 114 9.62 -9.72 -42.49
C ASP A 114 8.51 -8.67 -42.54
N THR A 115 8.30 -8.00 -41.41
CA THR A 115 7.38 -6.86 -41.26
C THR A 115 8.07 -5.50 -41.38
N SER A 116 9.39 -5.47 -41.60
CA SER A 116 10.17 -4.22 -41.63
C SER A 116 9.77 -3.30 -42.78
N CYS A 117 9.33 -3.90 -43.90
CA CYS A 117 8.93 -3.17 -45.09
C CYS A 117 7.64 -2.35 -44.94
N LEU A 118 6.80 -2.64 -43.94
CA LEU A 118 5.47 -2.07 -43.83
C LEU A 118 5.48 -0.57 -43.54
N LEU A 119 6.43 -0.10 -42.72
CA LEU A 119 6.56 1.33 -42.38
C LEU A 119 6.75 2.16 -43.66
N LEU A 120 7.72 1.78 -44.48
CA LEU A 120 8.00 2.45 -45.76
C LEU A 120 6.81 2.36 -46.73
N ILE A 121 6.06 1.26 -46.71
CA ILE A 121 4.87 1.11 -47.54
C ILE A 121 3.79 2.09 -47.08
N MET A 122 3.57 2.27 -45.77
CA MET A 122 2.51 3.15 -45.27
C MET A 122 2.69 4.64 -45.61
N ASP A 123 3.91 5.08 -45.93
CA ASP A 123 4.15 6.45 -46.40
C ASP A 123 3.67 6.68 -47.84
N ILE A 124 3.55 5.60 -48.61
CA ILE A 124 3.10 5.64 -50.01
C ILE A 124 1.57 5.63 -50.05
N PHE A 125 0.90 4.83 -49.22
CA PHE A 125 -0.54 4.66 -49.37
C PHE A 125 -1.35 5.84 -48.84
N LYS A 126 -2.41 6.19 -49.58
CA LYS A 126 -3.38 7.24 -49.21
C LYS A 126 -4.06 6.91 -47.89
N ASP A 127 -4.41 7.94 -47.13
CA ASP A 127 -4.96 7.80 -45.78
C ASP A 127 -6.21 6.90 -45.70
N GLU A 128 -7.10 6.98 -46.68
CA GLU A 128 -8.31 6.15 -46.74
C GLU A 128 -7.99 4.65 -46.89
N ASP A 129 -7.00 4.32 -47.71
CA ASP A 129 -6.57 2.93 -47.94
C ASP A 129 -5.84 2.38 -46.70
N ARG A 130 -5.09 3.23 -45.99
CA ARG A 130 -4.48 2.88 -44.69
C ARG A 130 -5.53 2.60 -43.62
N LYS A 131 -6.54 3.46 -43.50
CA LYS A 131 -7.70 3.25 -42.59
C LYS A 131 -8.48 1.98 -42.92
N LEU A 132 -8.60 1.65 -44.21
CA LEU A 132 -9.23 0.40 -44.65
C LEU A 132 -8.44 -0.81 -44.16
N MET A 133 -7.12 -0.81 -44.37
CA MET A 133 -6.22 -1.87 -43.89
C MET A 133 -6.24 -1.98 -42.36
N GLN A 134 -6.18 -0.85 -41.64
CA GLN A 134 -6.29 -0.82 -40.18
C GLN A 134 -7.56 -1.52 -39.69
N ARG A 135 -8.74 -1.09 -40.19
CA ARG A 135 -10.04 -1.66 -39.79
C ARG A 135 -10.15 -3.15 -40.12
N HIS A 136 -9.68 -3.55 -41.30
CA HIS A 136 -9.71 -4.96 -41.73
C HIS A 136 -8.84 -5.84 -40.83
N CYS A 137 -7.58 -5.44 -40.62
CA CYS A 137 -6.63 -6.18 -39.80
C CYS A 137 -7.09 -6.28 -38.33
N HIS A 138 -7.62 -5.17 -37.77
CA HIS A 138 -8.19 -5.18 -36.42
C HIS A 138 -9.39 -6.13 -36.32
N SER A 139 -10.39 -6.00 -37.21
CA SER A 139 -11.57 -6.87 -37.24
C SER A 139 -11.20 -8.35 -37.39
N ARG A 140 -10.18 -8.65 -38.21
CA ARG A 140 -9.66 -9.99 -38.38
C ARG A 140 -9.05 -10.54 -37.09
N ALA A 141 -8.22 -9.75 -36.41
CA ALA A 141 -7.64 -10.15 -35.13
C ALA A 141 -8.72 -10.47 -34.10
N MET A 142 -9.74 -9.62 -33.98
CA MET A 142 -10.87 -9.85 -33.06
C MET A 142 -11.65 -11.12 -33.42
N THR A 143 -11.87 -11.38 -34.71
CA THR A 143 -12.52 -12.61 -35.18
C THR A 143 -11.72 -13.87 -34.81
N ILE A 144 -10.38 -13.81 -34.91
CA ILE A 144 -9.50 -14.92 -34.53
C ILE A 144 -9.59 -15.17 -33.02
N LEU A 145 -9.48 -14.12 -32.21
CA LEU A 145 -9.53 -14.22 -30.74
C LEU A 145 -10.90 -14.71 -30.23
N LYS A 146 -11.99 -14.38 -30.91
CA LYS A 146 -13.35 -14.83 -30.53
C LYS A 146 -13.61 -16.30 -30.88
N ASN A 147 -13.15 -16.76 -32.03
CA ASN A 147 -13.56 -18.05 -32.60
C ASN A 147 -12.55 -19.18 -32.36
N LYS A 148 -11.31 -18.88 -31.96
CA LYS A 148 -10.23 -19.88 -31.87
C LYS A 148 -9.45 -19.73 -30.57
N GLN A 149 -9.10 -20.85 -29.96
CA GLN A 149 -8.30 -20.92 -28.74
C GLN A 149 -6.93 -21.54 -29.03
N GLY A 150 -5.89 -21.01 -28.39
CA GLY A 150 -4.51 -21.53 -28.47
C GLY A 150 -3.47 -20.49 -28.91
N ASP A 151 -2.24 -20.67 -28.45
CA ASP A 151 -1.15 -19.70 -28.60
C ASP A 151 -0.80 -19.38 -30.06
N THR A 152 -0.99 -20.33 -30.98
CA THR A 152 -0.76 -20.11 -32.41
C THR A 152 -1.72 -19.08 -33.00
N TYR A 153 -2.99 -19.11 -32.57
CA TYR A 153 -3.99 -18.14 -33.03
C TYR A 153 -3.81 -16.79 -32.35
N VAL A 154 -3.37 -16.77 -31.09
CA VAL A 154 -2.98 -15.52 -30.40
C VAL A 154 -1.81 -14.85 -31.12
N LYS A 155 -0.80 -15.60 -31.57
CA LYS A 155 0.30 -15.08 -32.41
C LYS A 155 -0.19 -14.54 -33.75
N GLU A 156 -1.12 -15.24 -34.42
CA GLU A 156 -1.75 -14.77 -35.67
C GLU A 156 -2.52 -13.45 -35.43
N ALA A 157 -3.27 -13.36 -34.33
CA ALA A 157 -4.00 -12.14 -33.96
C ALA A 157 -3.03 -10.98 -33.67
N ILE A 158 -1.94 -11.21 -32.92
CA ILE A 158 -0.89 -10.21 -32.66
C ILE A 158 -0.32 -9.66 -33.97
N ALA A 159 -0.03 -10.52 -34.94
CA ALA A 159 0.51 -10.07 -36.22
C ALA A 159 -0.48 -9.19 -37.00
N ASN A 160 -1.78 -9.54 -36.99
CA ASN A 160 -2.83 -8.70 -37.57
C ASN A 160 -2.97 -7.36 -36.83
N LEU A 161 -2.90 -7.35 -35.50
CA LEU A 161 -2.91 -6.11 -34.70
C LEU A 161 -1.69 -5.23 -35.01
N SER A 162 -0.51 -5.83 -35.21
CA SER A 162 0.70 -5.11 -35.61
C SER A 162 0.54 -4.45 -36.98
N PHE A 163 -0.08 -5.13 -37.96
CA PHE A 163 -0.43 -4.48 -39.23
C PHE A 163 -1.40 -3.31 -39.04
N ALA A 164 -2.41 -3.46 -38.17
CA ALA A 164 -3.37 -2.40 -37.90
C ALA A 164 -2.69 -1.16 -37.29
N ILE A 165 -1.79 -1.36 -36.34
CA ILE A 165 -1.03 -0.30 -35.67
C ILE A 165 -0.08 0.41 -36.65
N ILE A 166 0.61 -0.34 -37.51
CA ILE A 166 1.51 0.26 -38.52
C ILE A 166 0.68 1.06 -39.53
N ALA A 167 -0.47 0.53 -39.97
CA ALA A 167 -1.35 1.22 -40.90
C ALA A 167 -1.92 2.55 -40.36
N SER A 168 -2.07 2.68 -39.03
CA SER A 168 -2.53 3.92 -38.42
C SER A 168 -1.40 4.93 -38.11
N GLY A 169 -0.16 4.67 -38.56
CA GLY A 169 0.99 5.53 -38.27
C GLY A 169 1.56 5.33 -36.87
N GLY A 170 1.32 4.18 -36.25
CA GLY A 170 1.88 3.81 -34.94
C GLY A 170 0.96 4.08 -33.75
N TYR A 171 -0.15 4.80 -33.94
CA TYR A 171 -1.15 5.04 -32.91
C TYR A 171 -2.48 4.37 -33.25
N ALA A 172 -2.82 3.29 -32.55
CA ALA A 172 -4.13 2.64 -32.61
C ALA A 172 -4.47 2.05 -31.25
N GLU A 173 -5.12 2.85 -30.40
CA GLU A 173 -5.39 2.53 -28.99
C GLU A 173 -6.01 1.13 -28.79
N GLU A 174 -7.16 0.84 -29.41
CA GLU A 174 -7.84 -0.45 -29.29
C GLU A 174 -6.96 -1.64 -29.74
N SER A 175 -6.15 -1.42 -30.78
CA SER A 175 -5.25 -2.45 -31.30
C SER A 175 -4.07 -2.69 -30.38
N LEU A 176 -3.49 -1.62 -29.81
CA LEU A 176 -2.43 -1.68 -28.80
C LEU A 176 -2.93 -2.39 -27.54
N LEU A 177 -4.12 -2.03 -27.04
CA LEU A 177 -4.73 -2.66 -25.85
C LEU A 177 -4.93 -4.16 -26.05
N THR A 178 -5.50 -4.54 -27.20
CA THR A 178 -5.75 -5.94 -27.54
C THR A 178 -4.44 -6.71 -27.69
N ARG A 179 -3.43 -6.11 -28.34
CA ARG A 179 -2.12 -6.73 -28.56
C ARG A 179 -1.37 -6.92 -27.25
N ALA A 180 -1.40 -5.94 -26.36
CA ALA A 180 -0.82 -6.00 -25.02
C ALA A 180 -1.42 -7.15 -24.20
N ARG A 181 -2.76 -7.29 -24.22
CA ARG A 181 -3.47 -8.41 -23.56
C ARG A 181 -3.04 -9.76 -24.14
N CYS A 182 -2.89 -9.86 -25.45
CA CYS A 182 -2.39 -11.07 -26.12
C CYS A 182 -0.94 -11.40 -25.69
N TYR A 183 -0.05 -10.40 -25.62
CA TYR A 183 1.31 -10.60 -25.12
C TYR A 183 1.33 -11.05 -23.65
N GLY A 184 0.44 -10.49 -22.82
CA GLY A 184 0.24 -10.92 -21.44
C GLY A 184 -0.15 -12.40 -21.35
N HIS A 185 -1.10 -12.85 -22.16
CA HIS A 185 -1.51 -14.25 -22.25
C HIS A 185 -0.35 -15.18 -22.66
N LEU A 186 0.49 -14.75 -23.62
CA LEU A 186 1.67 -15.50 -24.06
C LEU A 186 2.86 -15.41 -23.09
N GLY A 187 2.72 -14.74 -21.94
CA GLY A 187 3.80 -14.55 -20.97
C GLY A 187 4.88 -13.54 -21.41
N GLN A 188 4.70 -12.84 -22.53
CA GLN A 188 5.60 -11.79 -23.01
C GLN A 188 5.32 -10.47 -22.28
N LYS A 189 5.58 -10.46 -20.97
CA LYS A 189 5.18 -9.37 -20.06
C LYS A 189 5.83 -8.02 -20.42
N LYS A 190 7.09 -8.01 -20.86
CA LYS A 190 7.81 -6.77 -21.22
C LYS A 190 7.24 -6.10 -22.47
N THR A 191 6.87 -6.86 -23.50
CA THR A 191 6.25 -6.31 -24.72
C THR A 191 4.83 -5.83 -24.45
N ALA A 192 4.08 -6.52 -23.59
CA ALA A 192 2.78 -6.04 -23.11
C ALA A 192 2.90 -4.67 -22.41
N ILE A 193 3.88 -4.50 -21.50
CA ILE A 193 4.14 -3.21 -20.83
C ILE A 193 4.50 -2.12 -21.84
N PHE A 194 5.28 -2.43 -22.89
CA PHE A 194 5.63 -1.46 -23.92
C PHE A 194 4.37 -0.91 -24.63
N ASP A 195 3.45 -1.79 -25.03
CA ASP A 195 2.19 -1.38 -25.67
C ASP A 195 1.30 -0.56 -24.73
N PHE A 196 1.18 -0.96 -23.45
CA PHE A 196 0.47 -0.16 -22.46
C PHE A 196 1.12 1.21 -22.21
N ASN A 197 2.44 1.28 -22.18
CA ASN A 197 3.17 2.54 -22.04
C ASN A 197 2.94 3.47 -23.24
N ALA A 198 2.83 2.93 -24.45
CA ALA A 198 2.53 3.73 -25.63
C ALA A 198 1.15 4.40 -25.52
N ILE A 199 0.15 3.68 -25.01
CA ILE A 199 -1.19 4.24 -24.76
C ILE A 199 -1.13 5.30 -23.66
N LEU A 200 -0.48 4.98 -22.53
CA LEU A 200 -0.41 5.87 -21.36
C LEU A 200 0.45 7.11 -21.58
N LYS A 201 1.28 7.12 -22.62
CA LYS A 201 2.03 8.31 -23.04
C LYS A 201 1.11 9.36 -23.68
N GLU A 202 0.12 8.90 -24.46
CA GLU A 202 -0.84 9.77 -25.14
C GLU A 202 -2.05 10.09 -24.26
N ASP A 203 -2.57 9.08 -23.54
CA ASP A 203 -3.63 9.23 -22.55
C ASP A 203 -3.21 8.62 -21.20
N PRO A 204 -2.65 9.43 -20.28
CA PRO A 204 -2.22 8.97 -18.96
C PRO A 204 -3.35 8.44 -18.07
N ARG A 205 -4.63 8.73 -18.39
CA ARG A 205 -5.81 8.35 -17.60
C ARG A 205 -6.54 7.15 -18.18
N ASN A 206 -5.97 6.50 -19.19
CA ASN A 206 -6.60 5.36 -19.84
C ASN A 206 -6.77 4.17 -18.87
N ILE A 207 -8.01 3.92 -18.44
CA ILE A 207 -8.35 2.93 -17.41
C ILE A 207 -7.94 1.51 -17.83
N GLN A 208 -8.15 1.14 -19.10
CA GLN A 208 -7.84 -0.20 -19.59
C GLN A 208 -6.33 -0.43 -19.68
N ALA A 209 -5.55 0.58 -20.07
CA ALA A 209 -4.12 0.49 -20.12
C ALA A 209 -3.49 0.47 -18.71
N LEU A 210 -3.99 1.29 -17.78
CA LEU A 210 -3.58 1.26 -16.37
C LEU A 210 -3.87 -0.12 -15.73
N SER A 211 -5.11 -0.61 -15.86
CA SER A 211 -5.51 -1.90 -15.28
C SER A 211 -4.74 -3.05 -15.91
N GLY A 212 -4.63 -3.07 -17.24
CA GLY A 212 -3.86 -4.05 -17.99
C GLY A 212 -2.39 -4.08 -17.56
N ARG A 213 -1.72 -2.92 -17.48
CA ARG A 213 -0.32 -2.83 -17.04
C ARG A 213 -0.16 -3.24 -15.58
N GLY A 214 -1.09 -2.83 -14.71
CA GLY A 214 -1.15 -3.26 -13.31
C GLY A 214 -1.24 -4.78 -13.14
N PHE A 215 -2.04 -5.47 -13.96
CA PHE A 215 -2.12 -6.93 -13.95
C PHE A 215 -0.85 -7.61 -14.46
N ILE A 216 -0.16 -7.01 -15.45
CA ILE A 216 1.14 -7.51 -15.88
C ILE A 216 2.19 -7.33 -14.77
N TYR A 217 2.19 -6.20 -14.07
CA TYR A 217 3.07 -5.97 -12.92
C TYR A 217 2.77 -6.93 -11.77
N LEU A 218 1.51 -7.26 -11.52
CA LEU A 218 1.14 -8.33 -10.59
C LEU A 218 1.76 -9.67 -11.01
N ALA A 219 1.66 -10.03 -12.29
CA ALA A 219 2.27 -11.25 -12.80
C ALA A 219 3.81 -11.23 -12.73
N LEU A 220 4.44 -10.05 -12.64
CA LEU A 220 5.88 -9.86 -12.41
C LEU A 220 6.26 -9.76 -10.93
N ASN A 221 5.29 -9.81 -10.01
CA ASN A 221 5.47 -9.55 -8.58
C ASN A 221 6.05 -8.15 -8.28
N GLN A 222 5.76 -7.17 -9.14
CA GLN A 222 6.14 -5.77 -8.98
C GLN A 222 5.02 -5.02 -8.24
N GLN A 223 4.97 -5.22 -6.92
CA GLN A 223 3.87 -4.78 -6.07
C GLN A 223 3.66 -3.26 -6.10
N LYS A 224 4.74 -2.45 -6.08
CA LYS A 224 4.63 -0.99 -5.98
C LYS A 224 3.99 -0.40 -7.23
N GLU A 225 4.46 -0.83 -8.40
CA GLU A 225 4.01 -0.42 -9.71
C GLU A 225 2.58 -0.90 -9.98
N ALA A 226 2.26 -2.15 -9.61
CA ALA A 226 0.91 -2.70 -9.73
C ALA A 226 -0.11 -1.91 -8.91
N VAL A 227 0.21 -1.61 -7.63
CA VAL A 227 -0.66 -0.81 -6.76
C VAL A 227 -0.82 0.60 -7.31
N GLN A 228 0.25 1.23 -7.80
CA GLN A 228 0.17 2.58 -8.35
C GLN A 228 -0.76 2.68 -9.57
N ASP A 229 -0.66 1.72 -10.50
CA ASP A 229 -1.51 1.70 -11.69
C ASP A 229 -2.97 1.37 -11.33
N LEU A 230 -3.20 0.35 -10.49
CA LEU A 230 -4.54 -0.05 -10.09
C LEU A 230 -5.24 1.01 -9.25
N THR A 231 -4.53 1.71 -8.37
CA THR A 231 -5.11 2.82 -7.61
C THR A 231 -5.46 4.00 -8.51
N SER A 232 -4.62 4.33 -9.50
CA SER A 232 -4.94 5.35 -10.50
C SER A 232 -6.19 4.95 -11.31
N ALA A 233 -6.26 3.70 -11.77
CA ALA A 233 -7.41 3.21 -12.54
C ALA A 233 -8.72 3.24 -11.73
N LEU A 234 -8.68 2.81 -10.46
CA LEU A 234 -9.84 2.81 -9.56
C LEU A 234 -10.36 4.22 -9.26
N LYS A 235 -9.49 5.23 -9.24
CA LYS A 235 -9.88 6.64 -9.02
C LYS A 235 -10.62 7.21 -10.23
N GLU A 236 -10.23 6.84 -11.44
CA GLU A 236 -10.87 7.32 -12.67
C GLU A 236 -12.25 6.64 -12.88
N ASP A 237 -12.32 5.30 -12.86
CA ASP A 237 -13.60 4.59 -12.89
C ASP A 237 -13.54 3.19 -12.27
N ALA A 238 -13.95 3.12 -11.00
CA ALA A 238 -14.06 1.85 -10.28
C ALA A 238 -15.09 0.87 -10.89
N ALA A 239 -16.13 1.34 -11.58
CA ALA A 239 -17.17 0.47 -12.13
C ALA A 239 -16.65 -0.40 -13.29
N VAL A 240 -15.63 0.09 -14.01
CA VAL A 240 -14.94 -0.66 -15.08
C VAL A 240 -13.89 -1.60 -14.49
N VAL A 241 -13.10 -1.14 -13.51
CA VAL A 241 -11.96 -1.89 -12.97
C VAL A 241 -12.39 -3.08 -12.09
N ILE A 242 -13.45 -2.94 -11.31
CA ILE A 242 -13.90 -4.02 -10.39
C ILE A 242 -14.25 -5.31 -11.15
N PRO A 243 -15.08 -5.29 -12.22
CA PRO A 243 -15.32 -6.47 -13.05
C PRO A 243 -14.05 -7.06 -13.66
N GLU A 244 -13.09 -6.22 -14.09
CA GLU A 244 -11.81 -6.71 -14.62
C GLU A 244 -11.02 -7.48 -13.55
N ILE A 245 -10.93 -6.96 -12.32
CA ILE A 245 -10.29 -7.67 -11.20
C ILE A 245 -11.02 -8.97 -10.88
N LEU A 246 -12.36 -8.95 -10.82
CA LEU A 246 -13.18 -10.14 -10.54
C LEU A 246 -13.09 -11.22 -11.64
N SER A 247 -12.69 -10.85 -12.85
CA SER A 247 -12.46 -11.79 -13.96
C SER A 247 -11.14 -12.57 -13.83
N LEU A 248 -10.22 -12.13 -12.97
CA LEU A 248 -8.94 -12.79 -12.73
C LEU A 248 -9.10 -14.06 -11.90
N LYS A 249 -8.04 -14.88 -11.84
CA LYS A 249 -7.98 -16.04 -10.94
C LYS A 249 -8.07 -15.58 -9.47
N HIS A 250 -8.66 -16.42 -8.62
CA HIS A 250 -8.86 -16.11 -7.21
C HIS A 250 -7.55 -15.74 -6.49
N GLU A 251 -6.43 -16.38 -6.81
CA GLU A 251 -5.12 -16.07 -6.21
C GLU A 251 -4.68 -14.63 -6.53
N ALA A 252 -4.90 -14.19 -7.77
CA ALA A 252 -4.59 -12.82 -8.17
C ALA A 252 -5.52 -11.81 -7.48
N GLN A 253 -6.82 -12.13 -7.34
CA GLN A 253 -7.79 -11.28 -6.63
C GLN A 253 -7.37 -11.06 -5.17
N VAL A 254 -6.96 -12.12 -4.47
CA VAL A 254 -6.49 -12.05 -3.09
C VAL A 254 -5.23 -11.19 -2.97
N LEU A 255 -4.26 -11.36 -3.87
CA LEU A 255 -3.03 -10.56 -3.88
C LEU A 255 -3.31 -9.08 -4.13
N ILE A 256 -4.13 -8.74 -5.13
CA ILE A 256 -4.53 -7.36 -5.41
C ILE A 256 -5.20 -6.75 -4.18
N THR A 257 -6.17 -7.46 -3.61
CA THR A 257 -6.92 -6.99 -2.43
C THR A 257 -5.97 -6.74 -1.27
N GLN A 258 -5.03 -7.65 -1.00
CA GLN A 258 -4.04 -7.51 0.06
C GLN A 258 -3.13 -6.30 -0.17
N TRP A 259 -2.58 -6.14 -1.38
CA TRP A 259 -1.65 -5.06 -1.70
C TRP A 259 -2.31 -3.68 -1.65
N LEU A 260 -3.53 -3.56 -2.17
CA LEU A 260 -4.32 -2.33 -2.10
C LEU A 260 -4.71 -2.01 -0.66
N LEU A 261 -5.08 -3.01 0.13
CA LEU A 261 -5.42 -2.83 1.54
C LEU A 261 -4.22 -2.33 2.35
N ASP A 262 -3.05 -2.92 2.16
CA ASP A 262 -1.81 -2.49 2.82
C ASP A 262 -1.43 -1.07 2.39
N HIS A 263 -1.55 -0.74 1.09
CA HIS A 263 -1.35 0.62 0.59
C HIS A 263 -2.30 1.62 1.26
N CYS A 264 -3.61 1.38 1.24
CA CYS A 264 -4.58 2.25 1.88
C CYS A 264 -4.32 2.43 3.37
N ARG A 265 -3.95 1.37 4.09
CA ARG A 265 -3.56 1.46 5.52
C ARG A 265 -2.35 2.35 5.73
N THR A 266 -1.31 2.22 4.91
CA THR A 266 -0.11 3.06 5.03
C THR A 266 -0.40 4.52 4.74
N VAL A 267 -1.20 4.82 3.72
CA VAL A 267 -1.61 6.19 3.37
C VAL A 267 -2.47 6.78 4.48
N LEU A 268 -3.46 6.03 4.98
CA LEU A 268 -4.34 6.48 6.06
C LEU A 268 -3.57 6.73 7.36
N THR A 269 -2.61 5.86 7.72
CA THR A 269 -1.79 6.04 8.91
C THR A 269 -0.96 7.32 8.84
N LYS A 270 -0.37 7.62 7.67
CA LYS A 270 0.35 8.88 7.44
C LYS A 270 -0.58 10.09 7.52
N LEU A 271 -1.76 10.01 6.91
CA LEU A 271 -2.76 11.09 6.92
C LEU A 271 -3.25 11.43 8.33
N VAL A 272 -3.44 10.42 9.16
CA VAL A 272 -3.94 10.58 10.53
C VAL A 272 -2.82 11.09 11.47
N ALA A 273 -1.57 10.75 11.18
CA ALA A 273 -0.40 11.22 11.94
C ALA A 273 0.06 12.64 11.56
N ASP A 274 0.02 12.98 10.28
CA ASP A 274 0.55 14.22 9.72
C ASP A 274 -0.57 15.27 9.54
N LYS A 275 -0.35 16.48 10.06
CA LYS A 275 -1.33 17.57 9.96
C LYS A 275 -1.23 18.32 8.63
N ASP A 276 -0.14 18.16 7.88
CA ASP A 276 0.23 19.01 6.74
C ASP A 276 -0.15 18.40 5.37
N LEU A 277 -0.64 17.16 5.33
CA LEU A 277 -1.10 16.51 4.09
C LEU A 277 -2.43 17.11 3.58
N PRO A 278 -2.66 17.24 2.26
CA PRO A 278 -3.97 17.60 1.71
C PRO A 278 -5.01 16.53 2.03
N LYS A 279 -5.82 16.77 3.07
CA LYS A 279 -6.72 15.75 3.64
C LYS A 279 -7.88 15.41 2.73
N GLU A 280 -8.48 16.39 2.06
CA GLU A 280 -9.75 16.17 1.36
C GLU A 280 -9.63 15.30 0.11
N GLU A 281 -8.64 15.56 -0.75
CA GLU A 281 -8.47 14.82 -2.01
C GLU A 281 -8.00 13.38 -1.74
N THR A 282 -7.02 13.21 -0.87
CA THR A 282 -6.53 11.89 -0.46
C THR A 282 -7.61 11.06 0.25
N LEU A 283 -8.49 11.67 1.04
CA LEU A 283 -9.63 10.97 1.64
C LEU A 283 -10.69 10.58 0.60
N LYS A 284 -10.98 11.43 -0.38
CA LYS A 284 -11.89 11.08 -1.49
C LYS A 284 -11.37 9.86 -2.24
N ASP A 285 -10.08 9.85 -2.57
CA ASP A 285 -9.41 8.72 -3.22
C ASP A 285 -9.51 7.44 -2.40
N LEU A 286 -9.21 7.53 -1.09
CA LEU A 286 -9.29 6.39 -0.18
C LEU A 286 -10.72 5.86 -0.06
N ILE A 287 -11.75 6.71 -0.07
CA ILE A 287 -13.15 6.27 -0.03
C ILE A 287 -13.49 5.47 -1.29
N VAL A 288 -13.05 5.92 -2.47
CA VAL A 288 -13.29 5.20 -3.73
C VAL A 288 -12.59 3.84 -3.72
N ILE A 289 -11.31 3.80 -3.36
CA ILE A 289 -10.53 2.56 -3.32
C ILE A 289 -11.08 1.61 -2.25
N GLY A 290 -11.36 2.10 -1.04
CA GLY A 290 -11.91 1.31 0.06
C GLY A 290 -13.30 0.73 -0.25
N GLY A 291 -14.18 1.53 -0.87
CA GLY A 291 -15.48 1.04 -1.36
C GLY A 291 -15.34 -0.01 -2.47
N SER A 292 -14.31 0.12 -3.31
CA SER A 292 -14.00 -0.87 -4.35
C SER A 292 -13.51 -2.18 -3.75
N LEU A 293 -12.67 -2.13 -2.71
CA LEU A 293 -12.18 -3.33 -2.01
C LEU A 293 -13.31 -4.15 -1.37
N ILE A 294 -14.32 -3.49 -0.81
CA ILE A 294 -15.51 -4.18 -0.28
C ILE A 294 -16.29 -4.88 -1.40
N LYS A 295 -16.42 -4.26 -2.58
CA LYS A 295 -17.09 -4.86 -3.73
C LYS A 295 -16.31 -6.04 -4.32
N ILE A 296 -14.98 -5.97 -4.31
CA ILE A 296 -14.10 -7.06 -4.78
C ILE A 296 -14.16 -8.26 -3.82
N ASN A 297 -14.11 -8.01 -2.51
CA ASN A 297 -14.12 -9.07 -1.51
C ASN A 297 -14.94 -8.67 -0.27
N SER A 298 -16.25 -8.94 -0.33
CA SER A 298 -17.22 -8.58 0.72
C SER A 298 -17.16 -9.47 1.96
N LYS A 299 -16.43 -10.59 1.93
CA LYS A 299 -16.28 -11.48 3.09
C LYS A 299 -15.08 -11.13 3.97
N GLU A 300 -14.18 -10.30 3.46
CA GLU A 300 -12.92 -9.96 4.14
C GLU A 300 -13.15 -8.86 5.19
N VAL A 301 -13.09 -9.27 6.46
CA VAL A 301 -13.26 -8.40 7.65
C VAL A 301 -12.32 -7.19 7.60
N ARG A 302 -11.09 -7.37 7.11
CA ARG A 302 -10.07 -6.31 7.04
C ARG A 302 -10.47 -5.17 6.09
N CYS A 303 -11.20 -5.45 5.02
CA CYS A 303 -11.69 -4.43 4.08
C CYS A 303 -12.75 -3.53 4.74
N HIS A 304 -13.70 -4.14 5.45
CA HIS A 304 -14.74 -3.41 6.18
C HIS A 304 -14.15 -2.53 7.28
N ILE A 305 -13.21 -3.08 8.06
CA ILE A 305 -12.44 -2.35 9.07
C ILE A 305 -11.75 -1.12 8.47
N LEU A 306 -10.99 -1.31 7.38
CA LEU A 306 -10.29 -0.21 6.71
C LEU A 306 -11.26 0.86 6.21
N TYR A 307 -12.38 0.46 5.59
CA TYR A 307 -13.37 1.39 5.08
C TYR A 307 -14.02 2.21 6.21
N THR A 308 -14.35 1.57 7.34
CA THR A 308 -14.79 2.29 8.54
C THR A 308 -13.74 3.30 9.01
N ASP A 309 -12.45 2.95 9.04
CA ASP A 309 -11.38 3.87 9.43
C ASP A 309 -11.29 5.08 8.50
N ILE A 310 -11.43 4.86 7.18
CA ILE A 310 -11.45 5.92 6.16
C ILE A 310 -12.64 6.87 6.39
N LEU A 311 -13.84 6.33 6.68
CA LEU A 311 -15.02 7.14 6.96
C LEU A 311 -14.88 7.95 8.26
N ILE A 312 -14.31 7.36 9.31
CA ILE A 312 -14.00 8.07 10.57
C ILE A 312 -13.01 9.20 10.31
N ALA A 313 -11.94 8.96 9.53
CA ALA A 313 -10.96 9.98 9.15
C ALA A 313 -11.59 11.12 8.33
N GLY A 314 -12.57 10.80 7.47
CA GLY A 314 -13.36 11.77 6.71
C GLY A 314 -14.47 12.47 7.49
N GLY A 315 -14.64 12.18 8.79
CA GLY A 315 -15.69 12.78 9.61
C GLY A 315 -17.11 12.27 9.33
N LYS A 316 -17.27 11.23 8.50
CA LYS A 316 -18.56 10.62 8.13
C LYS A 316 -18.98 9.56 9.16
N TYR A 317 -19.21 9.99 10.39
CA TYR A 317 -19.42 9.07 11.52
C TYR A 317 -20.69 8.22 11.43
N GLU A 318 -21.79 8.79 10.91
CA GLU A 318 -23.05 8.06 10.75
C GLU A 318 -22.93 6.98 9.64
N ASP A 319 -22.29 7.31 8.51
CA ASP A 319 -21.99 6.33 7.45
C ASP A 319 -21.10 5.20 7.97
N ALA A 320 -20.08 5.55 8.78
CA ALA A 320 -19.18 4.57 9.40
C ALA A 320 -19.94 3.62 10.35
N LEU A 321 -20.86 4.15 11.14
CA LEU A 321 -21.69 3.38 12.06
C LEU A 321 -22.63 2.43 11.30
N LEU A 322 -23.33 2.95 10.29
CA LEU A 322 -24.23 2.18 9.45
C LEU A 322 -23.49 1.05 8.72
N HIS A 323 -22.32 1.34 8.14
CA HIS A 323 -21.51 0.33 7.48
C HIS A 323 -21.05 -0.77 8.44
N LEU A 324 -20.58 -0.39 9.62
CA LEU A 324 -20.07 -1.32 10.62
C LEU A 324 -21.19 -2.22 11.18
N GLN A 325 -22.36 -1.65 11.50
CA GLN A 325 -23.53 -2.41 11.96
C GLN A 325 -24.12 -3.29 10.85
N GLY A 326 -24.11 -2.82 9.60
CA GLY A 326 -24.55 -3.62 8.45
C GLY A 326 -23.64 -4.80 8.15
N SER A 327 -22.33 -4.65 8.36
CA SER A 327 -21.33 -5.67 8.02
C SER A 327 -21.14 -6.73 9.13
N PHE A 328 -21.24 -6.33 10.40
CA PHE A 328 -20.98 -7.20 11.56
C PHE A 328 -22.23 -7.50 12.40
N GLY A 329 -23.38 -6.93 12.06
CA GLY A 329 -24.61 -7.00 12.85
C GLY A 329 -24.59 -6.09 14.08
N GLN A 330 -25.63 -6.20 14.91
CA GLN A 330 -25.78 -5.39 16.12
C GLN A 330 -24.87 -5.86 17.27
N ALA A 331 -24.56 -7.15 17.34
CA ALA A 331 -23.66 -7.74 18.33
C ALA A 331 -22.32 -8.10 17.66
N ILE A 332 -21.40 -7.14 17.68
CA ILE A 332 -20.10 -7.27 16.99
C ILE A 332 -19.16 -8.14 17.82
N ALA A 333 -19.00 -9.40 17.41
CA ALA A 333 -18.10 -10.34 18.07
C ALA A 333 -16.60 -10.03 17.81
N ASP A 334 -16.29 -9.43 16.67
CA ASP A 334 -14.91 -9.07 16.30
C ASP A 334 -14.41 -7.89 17.15
N LYS A 335 -13.31 -8.12 17.89
CA LYS A 335 -12.74 -7.13 18.82
C LYS A 335 -12.28 -5.85 18.10
N SER A 336 -11.76 -5.98 16.88
CA SER A 336 -11.22 -4.88 16.08
C SER A 336 -12.36 -3.99 15.54
N ALA A 337 -13.45 -4.59 15.05
CA ALA A 337 -14.66 -3.87 14.67
C ALA A 337 -15.35 -3.22 15.88
N ASN A 338 -15.44 -3.93 17.02
CA ASN A 338 -16.07 -3.38 18.23
C ASN A 338 -15.27 -2.19 18.80
N ALA A 339 -13.94 -2.17 18.67
CA ALA A 339 -13.14 -1.01 19.05
C ALA A 339 -13.43 0.24 18.20
N ARG A 340 -13.78 0.08 16.92
CA ARG A 340 -14.22 1.20 16.06
C ARG A 340 -15.61 1.69 16.42
N LEU A 341 -16.52 0.77 16.79
CA LEU A 341 -17.80 1.14 17.38
C LEU A 341 -17.61 2.01 18.62
N ALA A 342 -16.64 1.65 19.48
CA ALA A 342 -16.30 2.44 20.66
C ALA A 342 -15.83 3.87 20.30
N VAL A 343 -14.95 4.02 19.31
CA VAL A 343 -14.52 5.34 18.81
C VAL A 343 -15.72 6.17 18.32
N LEU A 344 -16.67 5.56 17.59
CA LEU A 344 -17.89 6.21 17.13
C LEU A 344 -18.83 6.61 18.29
N GLN A 345 -18.99 5.74 19.29
CA GLN A 345 -19.76 6.03 20.50
C GLN A 345 -19.17 7.20 21.30
N MET A 346 -17.84 7.31 21.36
CA MET A 346 -17.17 8.45 22.00
C MET A 346 -17.46 9.77 21.29
N LYS A 347 -17.55 9.77 19.95
CA LYS A 347 -17.98 10.96 19.19
C LYS A 347 -19.42 11.35 19.53
N ARG A 348 -20.27 10.38 19.88
CA ARG A 348 -21.65 10.57 20.38
C ARG A 348 -21.77 10.80 21.90
N ARG A 349 -20.65 11.01 22.62
CA ARG A 349 -20.57 11.22 24.08
C ARG A 349 -20.99 10.03 24.96
N ASN A 350 -21.05 8.81 24.41
CA ASN A 350 -21.28 7.58 25.16
C ASN A 350 -19.94 6.97 25.59
N MET A 351 -19.52 7.25 26.83
CA MET A 351 -18.14 7.02 27.26
C MET A 351 -17.89 5.65 27.90
N LEU A 352 -18.83 5.17 28.74
CA LEU A 352 -18.65 3.93 29.51
C LEU A 352 -18.58 2.68 28.64
N PRO A 353 -19.52 2.45 27.69
CA PRO A 353 -19.42 1.29 26.80
C PRO A 353 -18.16 1.33 25.93
N ALA A 354 -17.75 2.54 25.52
CA ALA A 354 -16.55 2.73 24.73
C ALA A 354 -15.27 2.38 25.51
N ALA A 355 -15.17 2.78 26.78
CA ALA A 355 -14.04 2.46 27.63
C ALA A 355 -13.90 0.94 27.84
N HIS A 356 -15.02 0.23 28.00
CA HIS A 356 -15.03 -1.23 28.10
C HIS A 356 -14.54 -1.91 26.82
N SER A 357 -15.08 -1.55 25.65
CA SER A 357 -14.66 -2.15 24.38
C SER A 357 -13.18 -1.88 24.06
N LEU A 358 -12.67 -0.69 24.36
CA LEU A 358 -11.26 -0.34 24.13
C LEU A 358 -10.32 -0.99 25.14
N SER A 359 -10.76 -1.27 26.37
CA SER A 359 -9.92 -1.95 27.37
C SER A 359 -9.65 -3.39 26.97
N ILE A 360 -10.63 -4.09 26.40
CA ILE A 360 -10.47 -5.45 25.85
C ILE A 360 -9.43 -5.49 24.73
N LEU A 361 -9.33 -4.44 23.91
CA LEU A 361 -8.32 -4.35 22.85
C LEU A 361 -6.92 -4.08 23.43
N ALA A 362 -6.82 -3.33 24.52
CA ALA A 362 -5.55 -2.98 25.17
C ALA A 362 -4.76 -4.21 25.66
N GLU A 363 -5.43 -5.34 25.89
CA GLU A 363 -4.84 -6.64 26.24
C GLU A 363 -4.04 -7.28 25.09
N LYS A 364 -4.50 -7.14 23.84
CA LYS A 364 -4.03 -7.93 22.68
C LYS A 364 -3.08 -7.20 21.73
N GLY A 365 -2.95 -5.87 21.80
CA GLY A 365 -2.03 -5.16 20.92
C GLY A 365 -2.02 -3.64 21.08
N HIS A 366 -0.83 -3.09 21.37
CA HIS A 366 -0.63 -1.65 21.50
C HIS A 366 -0.71 -0.87 20.16
N GLY A 367 -0.44 -1.54 19.03
CA GLY A 367 -0.37 -0.88 17.72
C GLY A 367 -1.73 -0.43 17.19
N GLU A 368 -2.74 -1.31 17.21
CA GLU A 368 -4.08 -0.98 16.71
C GLU A 368 -4.77 0.07 17.58
N LEU A 369 -4.68 -0.06 18.90
CA LEU A 369 -5.21 0.93 19.82
C LEU A 369 -4.51 2.28 19.63
N GLY A 370 -3.18 2.30 19.45
CA GLY A 370 -2.43 3.53 19.16
C GLY A 370 -2.92 4.25 17.90
N PHE A 371 -3.21 3.51 16.83
CA PHE A 371 -3.83 4.06 15.62
C PHE A 371 -5.21 4.66 15.90
N LEU A 372 -6.09 3.93 16.58
CA LEU A 372 -7.45 4.39 16.89
C LEU A 372 -7.48 5.64 17.78
N LEU A 373 -6.53 5.76 18.72
CA LEU A 373 -6.41 6.93 19.58
C LEU A 373 -6.12 8.21 18.79
N ASN A 374 -5.52 8.11 17.59
CA ASN A 374 -5.28 9.28 16.75
C ASN A 374 -6.56 9.94 16.23
N PHE A 375 -7.69 9.23 16.19
CA PHE A 375 -9.01 9.81 15.85
C PHE A 375 -9.62 10.62 16.99
N LEU A 376 -9.06 10.55 18.19
CA LEU A 376 -9.54 11.23 19.38
C LEU A 376 -8.75 12.50 19.64
N ASP A 377 -9.46 13.58 19.98
CA ASP A 377 -8.84 14.83 20.44
C ASP A 377 -8.28 14.71 21.87
N ALA A 378 -7.51 15.69 22.30
CA ALA A 378 -6.87 15.67 23.62
C ALA A 378 -7.87 15.58 24.78
N LYS A 379 -9.04 16.24 24.65
CA LYS A 379 -10.08 16.24 25.68
C LYS A 379 -10.76 14.87 25.79
N GLN A 380 -11.05 14.25 24.66
CA GLN A 380 -11.60 12.90 24.56
C GLN A 380 -10.63 11.87 25.15
N ARG A 381 -9.34 11.98 24.84
CA ARG A 381 -8.31 11.10 25.43
C ARG A 381 -8.17 11.30 26.94
N GLN A 382 -8.18 12.54 27.42
CA GLN A 382 -8.12 12.84 28.84
C GLN A 382 -9.32 12.25 29.59
N ASN A 383 -10.53 12.46 29.08
CA ASN A 383 -11.74 11.89 29.66
C ASN A 383 -11.71 10.35 29.64
N LEU A 384 -11.20 9.75 28.56
CA LEU A 384 -11.09 8.29 28.44
C LEU A 384 -10.14 7.72 29.48
N SER A 385 -9.01 8.39 29.71
CA SER A 385 -8.05 7.99 30.72
C SER A 385 -8.64 8.02 32.13
N GLN A 386 -9.50 9.01 32.42
CA GLN A 386 -10.14 9.15 33.73
C GLN A 386 -11.20 8.09 33.96
N VAL A 387 -12.09 7.87 32.98
CA VAL A 387 -13.13 6.84 33.06
C VAL A 387 -12.50 5.46 33.17
N ALA A 388 -11.50 5.15 32.34
CA ALA A 388 -10.79 3.88 32.42
C ALA A 388 -10.13 3.67 33.79
N ALA A 389 -9.51 4.70 34.37
CA ALA A 389 -8.94 4.60 35.71
C ALA A 389 -10.00 4.42 36.80
N GLN A 390 -11.18 5.04 36.67
CA GLN A 390 -12.29 4.86 37.62
C GLN A 390 -12.81 3.43 37.60
N GLU A 391 -13.05 2.86 36.41
CA GLU A 391 -13.46 1.46 36.24
C GLU A 391 -12.40 0.49 36.78
N GLY A 392 -11.12 0.75 36.47
CA GLY A 392 -10.01 -0.03 37.02
C GLY A 392 -9.98 -0.02 38.56
N ASN A 393 -10.21 1.14 39.19
CA ASN A 393 -10.24 1.25 40.65
C ASN A 393 -11.43 0.50 41.27
N ALA A 394 -12.59 0.48 40.60
CA ALA A 394 -13.75 -0.28 41.05
C ALA A 394 -13.43 -1.79 41.01
N LEU A 395 -12.86 -2.27 39.91
CA LEU A 395 -12.49 -3.67 39.73
C LEU A 395 -11.42 -4.16 40.70
N ILE A 396 -10.45 -3.31 41.08
CA ILE A 396 -9.48 -3.64 42.14
C ILE A 396 -10.19 -3.92 43.47
N LYS A 397 -11.21 -3.12 43.84
CA LYS A 397 -11.97 -3.33 45.08
C LYS A 397 -12.70 -4.66 45.08
N ASP A 398 -13.15 -5.08 43.89
CA ASP A 398 -13.83 -6.36 43.68
C ASP A 398 -12.85 -7.52 43.41
N HIS A 399 -11.54 -7.30 43.57
CA HIS A 399 -10.47 -8.29 43.33
C HIS A 399 -10.36 -8.83 41.89
N HIS A 400 -10.93 -8.13 40.90
CA HIS A 400 -10.85 -8.50 39.49
C HIS A 400 -9.60 -7.87 38.83
N TYR A 401 -8.42 -8.38 39.18
CA TYR A 401 -7.14 -7.79 38.75
C TYR A 401 -6.85 -7.88 37.25
N GLU A 402 -7.30 -8.94 36.57
CA GLU A 402 -7.08 -9.12 35.13
C GLU A 402 -7.84 -8.08 34.29
N THR A 403 -9.12 -7.86 34.58
CA THR A 403 -9.92 -6.85 33.89
C THR A 403 -9.46 -5.44 34.27
N ALA A 404 -9.07 -5.20 35.53
CA ALA A 404 -8.50 -3.94 35.96
C ALA A 404 -7.22 -3.58 35.17
N LEU A 405 -6.35 -4.56 34.91
CA LEU A 405 -5.13 -4.39 34.12
C LEU A 405 -5.41 -3.87 32.71
N ASN A 406 -6.47 -4.37 32.06
CA ASN A 406 -6.91 -3.92 30.74
C ASN A 406 -7.31 -2.43 30.75
N TYR A 407 -8.08 -2.03 31.76
CA TYR A 407 -8.48 -0.63 31.93
C TYR A 407 -7.30 0.30 32.25
N TYR A 408 -6.36 -0.12 33.11
CA TYR A 408 -5.16 0.71 33.35
C TYR A 408 -4.26 0.79 32.12
N SER A 409 -4.16 -0.29 31.33
CA SER A 409 -3.42 -0.25 30.06
C SER A 409 -4.03 0.76 29.08
N LEU A 410 -5.35 0.82 28.98
CA LEU A 410 -6.05 1.87 28.23
C LEU A 410 -5.78 3.27 28.80
N ALA A 411 -5.83 3.43 30.13
CA ALA A 411 -5.60 4.71 30.79
C ALA A 411 -4.16 5.24 30.56
N ILE A 412 -3.17 4.35 30.57
CA ILE A 412 -1.75 4.67 30.32
C ILE A 412 -1.56 5.15 28.87
N LEU A 413 -2.12 4.44 27.90
CA LEU A 413 -2.00 4.77 26.47
C LEU A 413 -2.68 6.09 26.11
N THR A 414 -3.81 6.40 26.75
CA THR A 414 -4.56 7.64 26.52
C THR A 414 -3.97 8.87 27.20
N SER A 415 -3.17 8.68 28.25
CA SER A 415 -2.63 9.76 29.09
C SER A 415 -1.12 10.01 28.90
N ASN A 416 -0.52 9.53 27.82
CA ASN A 416 0.92 9.64 27.54
C ASN A 416 1.80 9.14 28.70
N ASN A 417 1.50 7.94 29.19
CA ASN A 417 2.23 7.30 30.29
C ASN A 417 2.18 8.12 31.59
N ASN A 418 0.98 8.46 32.06
CA ASN A 418 0.80 9.10 33.36
C ASN A 418 1.33 8.18 34.48
N PRO A 419 2.26 8.67 35.31
CA PRO A 419 2.88 7.89 36.40
C PRO A 419 1.88 7.30 37.40
N ARG A 420 0.75 7.99 37.65
CA ARG A 420 -0.31 7.48 38.53
C ARG A 420 -0.89 6.16 38.01
N TYR A 421 -1.17 6.06 36.72
CA TYR A 421 -1.77 4.85 36.15
C TYR A 421 -0.76 3.72 35.99
N LEU A 422 0.52 4.06 35.72
CA LEU A 422 1.61 3.08 35.74
C LEU A 422 1.76 2.41 37.11
N ARG A 423 1.70 3.18 38.21
CA ARG A 423 1.71 2.63 39.58
C ARG A 423 0.53 1.67 39.83
N GLN A 424 -0.68 2.07 39.42
CA GLN A 424 -1.87 1.23 39.61
C GLN A 424 -1.81 -0.07 38.78
N ARG A 425 -1.30 0.00 37.54
CA ARG A 425 -1.07 -1.21 36.74
C ARG A 425 0.01 -2.11 37.31
N ALA A 426 1.12 -1.54 37.80
CA ALA A 426 2.18 -2.29 38.46
C ALA A 426 1.65 -3.03 39.70
N ALA A 427 0.80 -2.39 40.51
CA ALA A 427 0.13 -3.04 41.64
C ALA A 427 -0.76 -4.22 41.19
N CYS A 428 -1.55 -4.06 40.12
CA CYS A 428 -2.35 -5.16 39.56
C CYS A 428 -1.46 -6.32 39.08
N LEU A 429 -0.38 -6.02 38.37
CA LEU A 429 0.59 -7.01 37.87
C LEU A 429 1.27 -7.76 39.02
N MET A 430 1.58 -7.09 40.13
CA MET A 430 2.12 -7.74 41.33
C MET A 430 1.15 -8.75 41.93
N HIS A 431 -0.15 -8.43 41.98
CA HIS A 431 -1.18 -9.39 42.43
C HIS A 431 -1.34 -10.58 41.48
N LEU A 432 -1.16 -10.35 40.17
CA LEU A 432 -1.13 -11.39 39.14
C LEU A 432 0.20 -12.15 39.05
N LYS A 433 1.20 -11.78 39.87
CA LYS A 433 2.56 -12.35 39.88
C LYS A 433 3.37 -12.13 38.58
N GLU A 434 2.95 -11.16 37.76
CA GLU A 434 3.63 -10.74 36.52
C GLU A 434 4.73 -9.70 36.83
N TYR A 435 5.69 -10.09 37.67
CA TYR A 435 6.68 -9.17 38.26
C TYR A 435 7.58 -8.49 37.23
N GLY A 436 7.91 -9.17 36.13
CA GLY A 436 8.75 -8.60 35.07
C GLY A 436 8.11 -7.42 34.34
N GLN A 437 6.79 -7.47 34.12
CA GLN A 437 6.05 -6.35 33.52
C GLN A 437 5.85 -5.22 34.54
N ALA A 438 5.56 -5.57 35.81
CA ALA A 438 5.43 -4.60 36.88
C ALA A 438 6.72 -3.76 37.05
N LEU A 439 7.89 -4.42 36.99
CA LEU A 439 9.19 -3.76 37.08
C LEU A 439 9.39 -2.73 35.96
N LYS A 440 9.04 -3.08 34.71
CA LYS A 440 9.14 -2.17 33.56
C LYS A 440 8.27 -0.92 33.74
N ASP A 441 7.11 -1.05 34.35
CA ASP A 441 6.23 0.09 34.60
C ASP A 441 6.76 1.00 35.70
N VAL A 442 7.26 0.43 36.80
CA VAL A 442 7.88 1.20 37.89
C VAL A 442 9.17 1.88 37.42
N ASP A 443 9.98 1.24 36.59
CA ASP A 443 11.16 1.85 36.00
C ASP A 443 10.83 3.07 35.14
N LYS A 444 9.75 3.01 34.35
CA LYS A 444 9.26 4.18 33.58
C LYS A 444 8.81 5.33 34.48
N VAL A 445 8.22 5.02 35.64
CA VAL A 445 7.83 6.04 36.63
C VAL A 445 9.07 6.71 37.20
N ILE A 446 10.07 5.92 37.58
CA ILE A 446 11.34 6.38 38.15
C ILE A 446 12.15 7.20 37.13
N GLN A 447 12.22 6.79 35.86
CA GLN A 447 12.97 7.55 34.85
C GLN A 447 12.41 8.97 34.61
N LYS A 448 11.12 9.22 34.88
CA LYS A 448 10.48 10.54 34.72
C LYS A 448 10.54 11.41 36.00
N HIS A 449 11.47 11.15 36.91
CA HIS A 449 11.48 11.68 38.29
C HIS A 449 11.44 13.20 38.49
N GLU A 450 11.66 14.03 37.46
CA GLU A 450 11.83 15.49 37.63
C GLU A 450 10.55 16.28 37.99
N SER A 451 9.40 15.65 38.25
CA SER A 451 8.16 16.38 38.60
C SER A 451 7.27 15.78 39.69
N HIS A 452 7.78 14.94 40.60
CA HIS A 452 6.95 14.26 41.62
C HIS A 452 7.30 14.61 43.06
N GLY A 453 6.29 14.65 43.93
CA GLY A 453 6.47 14.91 45.36
C GLY A 453 7.24 13.79 46.06
N LEU A 454 7.99 14.13 47.11
CA LEU A 454 8.87 13.25 47.89
C LEU A 454 8.22 11.91 48.25
N ARG A 455 6.95 11.93 48.70
CA ARG A 455 6.20 10.72 49.07
C ARG A 455 6.10 9.71 47.93
N ALA A 456 5.81 10.16 46.71
CA ALA A 456 5.65 9.29 45.56
C ALA A 456 6.98 8.62 45.18
N GLN A 457 8.09 9.35 45.27
CA GLN A 457 9.42 8.80 45.00
C GLN A 457 9.78 7.69 46.00
N VAL A 458 9.50 7.89 47.29
CA VAL A 458 9.72 6.87 48.32
C VAL A 458 8.87 5.62 48.07
N GLU A 459 7.58 5.80 47.74
CA GLU A 459 6.67 4.71 47.41
C GLU A 459 7.11 3.94 46.15
N ASP A 460 7.60 4.65 45.12
CA ASP A 460 8.10 4.04 43.88
C ASP A 460 9.33 3.16 44.12
N HIS A 461 10.31 3.66 44.89
CA HIS A 461 11.48 2.87 45.27
C HIS A 461 11.12 1.68 46.16
N CYS A 462 10.20 1.85 47.11
CA CYS A 462 9.71 0.73 47.93
C CYS A 462 8.99 -0.33 47.10
N SER A 463 8.16 0.09 46.14
CA SER A 463 7.44 -0.79 45.22
C SER A 463 8.43 -1.56 44.33
N LYS A 464 9.43 -0.87 43.76
CA LYS A 464 10.50 -1.50 42.99
C LYS A 464 11.27 -2.53 43.81
N GLY A 465 11.65 -2.17 45.04
CA GLY A 465 12.29 -3.09 45.98
C GLY A 465 11.47 -4.35 46.22
N GLN A 466 10.16 -4.22 46.41
CA GLN A 466 9.26 -5.36 46.63
C GLN A 466 9.13 -6.27 45.41
N ILE A 467 9.06 -5.69 44.21
CA ILE A 467 9.04 -6.45 42.95
C ILE A 467 10.34 -7.22 42.76
N LEU A 468 11.50 -6.60 43.03
CA LEU A 468 12.82 -7.23 42.92
C LEU A 468 12.99 -8.39 43.91
N LEU A 469 12.50 -8.23 45.16
CA LEU A 469 12.46 -9.35 46.12
C LEU A 469 11.62 -10.52 45.58
N SER A 470 10.50 -10.23 44.92
CA SER A 470 9.63 -11.26 44.32
C SER A 470 10.28 -11.95 43.12
N LEU A 471 11.21 -11.29 42.44
CA LEU A 471 12.06 -11.83 41.37
C LEU A 471 13.34 -12.52 41.88
N ALA A 472 13.54 -12.59 43.20
CA ALA A 472 14.76 -13.10 43.85
C ALA A 472 16.05 -12.29 43.54
N ASP A 473 15.94 -11.07 43.02
CA ASP A 473 17.07 -10.14 42.91
C ASP A 473 17.23 -9.34 44.21
N VAL A 474 17.78 -10.02 45.21
CA VAL A 474 17.88 -9.51 46.59
C VAL A 474 18.85 -8.34 46.68
N GLU A 475 19.94 -8.35 45.92
CA GLU A 475 20.93 -7.28 45.94
C GLU A 475 20.35 -5.96 45.39
N ALA A 476 19.70 -6.01 44.23
CA ALA A 476 19.07 -4.83 43.65
C ALA A 476 17.92 -4.33 44.54
N ALA A 477 17.15 -5.23 45.15
CA ALA A 477 16.09 -4.86 46.08
C ALA A 477 16.62 -4.06 47.28
N VAL A 478 17.68 -4.55 47.93
CA VAL A 478 18.32 -3.85 49.07
C VAL A 478 18.78 -2.45 48.66
N LYS A 479 19.39 -2.29 47.48
CA LYS A 479 19.80 -0.99 46.96
C LYS A 479 18.61 -0.02 46.80
N GLN A 480 17.46 -0.50 46.32
CA GLN A 480 16.26 0.33 46.17
C GLN A 480 15.67 0.74 47.53
N TYR A 481 15.64 -0.14 48.52
CA TYR A 481 15.20 0.21 49.87
C TYR A 481 16.14 1.21 50.57
N ILE A 482 17.46 1.10 50.33
CA ILE A 482 18.42 2.10 50.80
C ILE A 482 18.10 3.46 50.17
N GLN A 483 17.85 3.52 48.86
CA GLN A 483 17.45 4.76 48.18
C GLN A 483 16.15 5.35 48.80
N ALA A 484 15.15 4.52 49.07
CA ALA A 484 13.91 4.97 49.73
C ALA A 484 14.17 5.55 51.13
N LEU A 485 14.99 4.88 51.94
CA LEU A 485 15.35 5.32 53.31
C LEU A 485 16.19 6.60 53.31
N GLN A 486 16.98 6.83 52.27
CA GLN A 486 17.75 8.06 52.08
C GLN A 486 16.86 9.27 51.77
N LEU A 487 15.75 9.06 51.06
CA LEU A 487 14.80 10.10 50.73
C LEU A 487 13.95 10.51 51.95
N ASP A 488 13.30 9.54 52.60
CA ASP A 488 12.57 9.75 53.85
C ASP A 488 12.45 8.44 54.64
N GLN A 489 13.07 8.41 55.82
CA GLN A 489 13.09 7.23 56.67
C GLN A 489 11.69 6.84 57.17
N SER A 490 10.86 7.80 57.57
CA SER A 490 9.56 7.54 58.16
C SER A 490 8.59 6.94 57.15
N LEU A 491 8.57 7.49 55.93
CA LEU A 491 7.74 7.02 54.83
C LEU A 491 8.22 5.68 54.30
N ALA A 492 9.54 5.49 54.16
CA ALA A 492 10.11 4.22 53.73
C ALA A 492 9.81 3.10 54.73
N LEU A 493 9.91 3.36 56.04
CA LEU A 493 9.54 2.39 57.08
C LEU A 493 8.05 2.02 57.05
N CYS A 494 7.17 2.97 56.73
CA CYS A 494 5.75 2.70 56.51
C CYS A 494 5.55 1.77 55.30
N GLY A 495 6.17 2.09 54.15
CA GLY A 495 6.13 1.28 52.94
C GLY A 495 6.69 -0.14 53.14
N ILE A 496 7.80 -0.27 53.87
CA ILE A 496 8.40 -1.56 54.24
C ILE A 496 7.46 -2.40 55.10
N THR A 497 6.74 -1.76 56.03
CA THR A 497 5.79 -2.45 56.92
C THR A 497 4.57 -2.97 56.16
N ASN A 498 4.09 -2.21 55.17
CA ASN A 498 2.95 -2.59 54.33
C ASN A 498 3.31 -3.56 53.18
N GLY A 499 4.60 -3.73 52.87
CA GLY A 499 5.09 -4.62 51.82
C GLY A 499 5.69 -5.92 52.39
N PRO A 500 7.02 -6.14 52.30
CA PRO A 500 7.65 -7.40 52.73
C PRO A 500 7.68 -7.59 54.26
N GLY A 501 7.49 -6.52 55.04
CA GLY A 501 7.60 -6.55 56.49
C GLY A 501 9.04 -6.38 56.99
N ARG A 502 9.18 -5.73 58.16
CA ARG A 502 10.49 -5.34 58.72
C ARG A 502 11.42 -6.51 59.00
N LYS A 503 10.90 -7.63 59.52
CA LYS A 503 11.70 -8.81 59.87
C LYS A 503 12.29 -9.49 58.64
N ILE A 504 11.47 -9.71 57.61
CA ILE A 504 11.89 -10.36 56.36
C ILE A 504 12.95 -9.48 55.69
N LEU A 505 12.70 -8.17 55.61
CA LEU A 505 13.65 -7.25 54.99
C LEU A 505 14.95 -7.12 55.80
N ALA A 506 14.89 -7.10 57.14
CA ALA A 506 16.11 -7.07 57.95
C ALA A 506 16.97 -8.34 57.79
N GLN A 507 16.33 -9.50 57.58
CA GLN A 507 17.03 -10.74 57.26
C GLN A 507 17.70 -10.69 55.88
N THR A 508 17.04 -10.15 54.86
CA THR A 508 17.67 -10.01 53.52
C THR A 508 18.82 -9.01 53.53
N PHE A 509 18.70 -7.90 54.28
CA PHE A 509 19.81 -6.96 54.52
C PHE A 509 20.99 -7.64 55.22
N HIS A 510 20.74 -8.54 56.17
CA HIS A 510 21.79 -9.32 56.84
C HIS A 510 22.51 -10.25 55.86
N GLN A 511 21.76 -10.99 55.03
CA GLN A 511 22.32 -11.90 54.02
C GLN A 511 23.23 -11.17 53.02
N ILE A 512 22.77 -10.04 52.47
CA ILE A 512 23.57 -9.25 51.51
C ILE A 512 24.79 -8.61 52.19
N ALA A 513 24.63 -8.08 53.41
CA ALA A 513 25.75 -7.54 54.16
C ALA A 513 26.82 -8.59 54.47
N GLN A 514 26.41 -9.82 54.79
CA GLN A 514 27.33 -10.93 55.00
C GLN A 514 28.06 -11.30 53.71
N HIS A 515 27.35 -11.36 52.59
CA HIS A 515 27.95 -11.61 51.29
C HIS A 515 29.01 -10.56 50.89
N TYR A 516 28.71 -9.26 51.09
CA TYR A 516 29.69 -8.20 50.84
C TYR A 516 30.89 -8.26 51.78
N PHE A 517 30.69 -8.69 53.02
CA PHE A 517 31.77 -8.92 53.97
C PHE A 517 32.68 -10.09 53.53
N GLU A 518 32.10 -11.15 52.95
CA GLU A 518 32.85 -12.29 52.41
C GLU A 518 33.64 -11.97 51.12
N ILE A 519 33.21 -10.98 50.31
CA ILE A 519 33.89 -10.52 49.08
C ILE A 519 34.72 -9.22 49.31
N PRO A 520 35.40 -9.11 50.46
CA PRO A 520 36.02 -7.90 51.02
C PRO A 520 35.46 -6.50 50.67
N ARG A 521 34.16 -6.32 50.45
CA ARG A 521 33.53 -5.02 50.15
C ARG A 521 33.03 -4.33 51.42
N TYR A 522 33.97 -3.96 52.29
CA TYR A 522 33.64 -3.51 53.65
C TYR A 522 32.79 -2.23 53.71
N GLU A 523 32.97 -1.29 52.78
CA GLU A 523 32.16 -0.05 52.72
C GLU A 523 30.69 -0.34 52.38
N GLU A 524 30.45 -1.19 51.38
CA GLU A 524 29.11 -1.62 50.96
C GLU A 524 28.43 -2.46 52.05
N ALA A 525 29.20 -3.35 52.70
CA ALA A 525 28.74 -4.12 53.85
C ALA A 525 28.35 -3.20 55.03
N TRP A 526 29.20 -2.22 55.38
CA TRP A 526 28.93 -1.27 56.47
C TRP A 526 27.67 -0.46 56.20
N LYS A 527 27.54 0.09 54.98
CA LYS A 527 26.36 0.85 54.56
C LYS A 527 25.10 -0.01 54.67
N THR A 528 25.13 -1.23 54.13
CA THR A 528 23.98 -2.14 54.15
C THR A 528 23.57 -2.48 55.59
N VAL A 529 24.50 -2.80 56.48
CA VAL A 529 24.18 -3.07 57.89
C VAL A 529 23.61 -1.83 58.60
N ALA A 530 24.14 -0.64 58.32
CA ALA A 530 23.64 0.60 58.91
C ALA A 530 22.17 0.84 58.57
N TYR A 531 21.77 0.70 57.29
CA TYR A 531 20.38 0.82 56.88
C TYR A 531 19.50 -0.35 57.35
N GLY A 532 20.06 -1.58 57.42
CA GLY A 532 19.35 -2.73 57.99
C GLY A 532 18.93 -2.51 59.45
N LEU A 533 19.78 -1.87 60.24
CA LEU A 533 19.48 -1.51 61.64
C LEU A 533 18.48 -0.34 61.78
N ILE A 534 18.31 0.50 60.76
CA ILE A 534 17.24 1.50 60.71
C ILE A 534 15.88 0.81 60.54
N ILE A 535 15.84 -0.30 59.78
CA ILE A 535 14.62 -1.09 59.54
C ILE A 535 14.21 -1.88 60.78
N ASP A 536 15.17 -2.57 61.41
CA ASP A 536 14.95 -3.34 62.64
C ASP A 536 16.10 -3.09 63.64
N THR A 537 15.83 -2.17 64.58
CA THR A 537 16.78 -1.77 65.62
C THR A 537 17.09 -2.89 66.61
N ASN A 538 16.25 -3.92 66.69
CA ASN A 538 16.40 -5.03 67.62
C ASN A 538 17.04 -6.27 66.99
N ASN A 539 17.44 -6.20 65.71
CA ASN A 539 18.07 -7.33 65.04
C ASN A 539 19.50 -7.59 65.57
N ASN A 540 19.64 -8.69 66.34
CA ASN A 540 20.90 -9.06 66.97
C ASN A 540 21.98 -9.50 65.97
N GLU A 541 21.59 -10.13 64.86
CA GLU A 541 22.53 -10.63 63.85
C GLU A 541 23.18 -9.49 63.05
N LEU A 542 22.39 -8.45 62.70
CA LEU A 542 22.93 -7.22 62.12
C LEU A 542 23.87 -6.47 63.08
N LYS A 543 23.55 -6.43 64.39
CA LYS A 543 24.44 -5.82 65.41
C LYS A 543 25.78 -6.57 65.50
N LYS A 544 25.75 -7.90 65.56
CA LYS A 544 26.96 -8.74 65.56
C LYS A 544 27.79 -8.50 64.31
N LEU A 545 27.18 -8.54 63.13
CA LEU A 545 27.87 -8.33 61.85
C LEU A 545 28.51 -6.93 61.77
N LYS A 546 27.81 -5.87 62.25
CA LYS A 546 28.37 -4.51 62.33
C LYS A 546 29.68 -4.47 63.12
N THR A 547 29.75 -5.16 64.25
CA THR A 547 30.97 -5.19 65.08
C THR A 547 32.12 -5.93 64.41
N ARG A 548 31.85 -6.98 63.64
CA ARG A 548 32.86 -7.74 62.87
C ARG A 548 33.43 -6.89 61.73
N ILE A 549 32.56 -6.26 60.94
CA ILE A 549 32.98 -5.33 59.87
C ILE A 549 33.85 -4.20 60.45
N LYS A 550 33.48 -3.63 61.61
CA LYS A 550 34.28 -2.58 62.25
C LYS A 550 35.71 -3.02 62.56
N ARG A 551 35.88 -4.24 63.10
CA ARG A 551 37.18 -4.80 63.49
C ARG A 551 38.08 -5.06 62.29
N GLU A 552 37.54 -5.62 61.23
CA GLU A 552 38.31 -5.94 60.01
C GLU A 552 38.60 -4.71 59.16
N ALA A 553 37.66 -3.76 59.06
CA ALA A 553 37.91 -2.48 58.40
C ALA A 553 38.97 -1.63 59.13
N SER A 554 39.04 -1.71 60.47
CA SER A 554 40.13 -1.11 61.26
C SER A 554 41.44 -1.90 61.20
N GLY A 555 41.41 -3.15 60.71
CA GLY A 555 42.57 -4.05 60.64
C GLY A 555 43.47 -3.85 59.43
N CYS A 556 43.05 -3.04 58.43
CA CYS A 556 43.86 -2.71 57.24
C CYS A 556 44.72 -1.44 57.40
N SER A 557 44.91 -0.92 58.62
CA SER A 557 46.01 0.00 58.92
C SER A 557 47.05 -0.70 59.79
N VAL A 558 47.74 -1.68 59.22
CA VAL A 558 49.01 -2.14 59.79
C VAL A 558 50.09 -1.87 58.74
N HIS A 559 50.81 -0.78 58.96
CA HIS A 559 52.14 -0.58 58.41
C HIS A 559 53.14 -0.90 59.51
#